data_AF-A0A9Q0NUP9-F1
#
_entry.id   AF-A0A9Q0NUP9-F1
#
_cell.length_a   1.000
_cell.length_b   1.000
_cell.length_c   1.000
_cell.angle_alpha   90.00
_cell.angle_beta   90.00
_cell.angle_gamma   90.00
#
_symmetry.space_group_name_H-M   'P 1'
#
loop_
_entity.id
_entity.type
_entity.pdbx_description
1 polymer ?
#
loop_
_entity_poly.entity_id
_entity_poly.type
_entity_poly.pdbx_seq_one_letter_code
_entity_poly.pdbx_strand_id
1 'polypeptide(L)'
;MATKLCLSLLLICFCSLLSSSIASESQIDYWCSKTPNPEPCKYFMKRNPKHFLPKQKSDFRKMAIELAMQRALHAQNHNKWLGPKCRNGKEKAAWADCLRLYQDTIAELNRTIVSKTKCTEFDSQTWLSTALTNLETCKAGFRDFGVSDFVLPLMSNNVSKLIRNTLALKDNASSTLPQTYEDSFPGWLKTGDRKLLQTSSPTPNLVVAQDGSGNYRTIKAALDAAAKRSGSRRFVIRIKSGVYRENLDIGKNLKNIMLVGDGLRFTIITGSRSVGGGFTTFNSATVAVTGEGFIARGITFRNTAGPQKPPSCGPPIRLRPLSLLPLWLRRLPRHLNCMIYARRPMAQQKNVVTAQGRSDPNQNTGISIHNSRVMASSDLRPVLRSFKTFLGRPWKEYSRTVFLQTYLDSLVDPAGWLEWDGNFALNTLYYGEYRNFGPAASTGGRVKWRGYRVITSSTEASRFTVANFIAGRSWLPATGVPFYSGL
;
A
#
# COMPACT_ATOMS: atom_id res chain seq x y z
N MET A 1 -8.44 59.56 -57.32
CA MET A 1 -7.53 58.75 -56.50
C MET A 1 -7.92 58.93 -55.04
N ALA A 2 -8.13 57.82 -54.32
CA ALA A 2 -8.32 57.66 -52.87
C ALA A 2 -9.61 56.89 -52.57
N THR A 3 -9.48 55.57 -52.46
CA THR A 3 -10.32 54.66 -51.65
C THR A 3 -9.83 53.23 -51.90
N LYS A 4 -8.83 52.78 -51.13
CA LYS A 4 -8.46 51.37 -50.91
C LYS A 4 -7.30 51.31 -49.94
N LEU A 5 -7.58 51.37 -48.64
CA LEU A 5 -6.63 50.93 -47.61
C LEU A 5 -7.36 50.66 -46.28
N CYS A 6 -8.18 49.62 -46.21
CA CYS A 6 -8.73 49.17 -44.92
C CYS A 6 -9.05 47.66 -44.88
N LEU A 7 -8.27 46.82 -45.56
CA LEU A 7 -8.47 45.35 -45.50
C LEU A 7 -7.24 44.52 -45.14
N SER A 8 -6.05 45.11 -44.95
CA SER A 8 -4.80 44.35 -44.74
C SER A 8 -4.34 44.22 -43.29
N LEU A 9 -4.98 44.90 -42.33
CA LEU A 9 -4.57 44.88 -40.91
C LEU A 9 -5.32 43.88 -40.01
N LEU A 10 -6.37 43.23 -40.52
CA LEU A 10 -7.12 42.19 -39.78
C LEU A 10 -6.56 40.76 -39.99
N LEU A 11 -5.79 40.51 -41.06
CA LEU A 11 -5.22 39.17 -41.33
C LEU A 11 -3.93 38.86 -40.55
N ILE A 12 -3.15 39.89 -40.16
CA ILE A 12 -1.81 39.69 -39.56
C ILE A 12 -1.92 39.38 -38.06
N CYS A 13 -3.02 39.73 -37.40
CA CYS A 13 -3.25 39.41 -35.98
C CYS A 13 -3.72 37.96 -35.76
N PHE A 14 -4.24 37.27 -36.79
CA PHE A 14 -4.63 35.86 -36.70
C PHE A 14 -3.44 34.89 -36.84
N CYS A 15 -2.41 35.22 -37.63
CA CYS A 15 -1.24 34.34 -37.84
C CYS A 15 -0.30 34.23 -36.61
N SER A 16 -0.19 35.27 -35.78
CA SER A 16 0.61 35.25 -34.55
C SER A 16 -0.07 34.47 -33.41
N LEU A 17 -1.40 34.39 -33.41
CA LEU A 17 -2.19 33.54 -32.51
C LEU A 17 -2.22 32.07 -32.96
N LEU A 18 -2.17 31.78 -34.26
CA LEU A 18 -2.06 30.39 -34.77
C LEU A 18 -0.65 29.78 -34.57
N SER A 19 0.42 30.56 -34.66
CA SER A 19 1.79 30.05 -34.54
C SER A 19 2.18 29.66 -33.11
N SER A 20 1.63 30.36 -32.11
CA SER A 20 1.85 30.07 -30.68
C SER A 20 1.03 28.87 -30.16
N SER A 21 -0.14 28.59 -30.74
CA SER A 21 -0.95 27.40 -30.42
C SER A 21 -0.35 26.10 -30.96
N ILE A 22 0.23 26.13 -32.18
CA ILE A 22 0.89 24.97 -32.80
C ILE A 22 2.16 24.56 -32.03
N ALA A 23 2.97 25.52 -31.57
CA ALA A 23 4.17 25.24 -30.78
C ALA A 23 3.83 24.61 -29.42
N SER A 24 2.77 25.11 -28.76
CA SER A 24 2.24 24.59 -27.49
C SER A 24 1.73 23.14 -27.61
N GLU A 25 1.03 22.84 -28.70
CA GLU A 25 0.47 21.52 -28.98
C GLU A 25 1.56 20.46 -29.19
N SER A 26 2.64 20.82 -29.90
CA SER A 26 3.76 19.92 -30.19
C SER A 26 4.53 19.46 -28.95
N GLN A 27 4.71 20.34 -27.95
CA GLN A 27 5.46 20.02 -26.72
C GLN A 27 4.67 19.10 -25.79
N ILE A 28 3.37 19.34 -25.60
CA ILE A 28 2.52 18.47 -24.78
C ILE A 28 2.46 17.07 -25.40
N ASP A 29 2.31 16.98 -26.73
CA ASP A 29 2.26 15.71 -27.44
C ASP A 29 3.59 14.94 -27.32
N TYR A 30 4.72 15.64 -27.42
CA TYR A 30 6.03 15.06 -27.16
C TYR A 30 6.11 14.44 -25.75
N TRP A 31 5.79 15.19 -24.71
CA TRP A 31 5.89 14.69 -23.33
C TRP A 31 4.90 13.56 -23.04
N CYS A 32 3.66 13.67 -23.50
CA CYS A 32 2.66 12.61 -23.35
C CYS A 32 3.05 11.33 -24.09
N SER A 33 3.72 11.42 -25.25
CA SER A 33 4.21 10.24 -26.00
C SER A 33 5.20 9.39 -25.22
N LYS A 34 5.89 9.97 -24.22
CA LYS A 34 6.84 9.27 -23.35
C LYS A 34 6.17 8.57 -22.16
N THR A 35 4.84 8.63 -22.05
CA THR A 35 4.09 8.03 -20.94
C THR A 35 3.41 6.73 -21.38
N PRO A 36 3.14 5.78 -20.46
CA PRO A 36 2.49 4.50 -20.80
C PRO A 36 1.05 4.64 -21.31
N ASN A 37 0.38 5.77 -21.08
CA ASN A 37 -0.97 6.04 -21.56
C ASN A 37 -1.01 7.42 -22.26
N PRO A 38 -0.49 7.54 -23.49
CA PRO A 38 -0.33 8.82 -24.17
C PRO A 38 -1.67 9.50 -24.48
N GLU A 39 -2.67 8.74 -24.94
CA GLU A 39 -3.95 9.30 -25.39
C GLU A 39 -4.75 10.05 -24.30
N PRO A 40 -5.00 9.47 -23.10
CA PRO A 40 -5.64 10.26 -22.04
C PRO A 40 -4.77 11.43 -21.58
N CYS A 41 -3.44 11.34 -21.66
CA CYS A 41 -2.56 12.47 -21.34
C CYS A 41 -2.81 13.64 -22.30
N LYS A 42 -2.72 13.40 -23.62
CA LYS A 42 -2.92 14.43 -24.65
C LYS A 42 -4.31 15.05 -24.55
N TYR A 43 -5.35 14.22 -24.45
CA TYR A 43 -6.74 14.67 -24.41
C TYR A 43 -7.02 15.64 -23.26
N PHE A 44 -6.59 15.32 -22.04
CA PHE A 44 -6.89 16.16 -20.90
C PHE A 44 -5.91 17.31 -20.71
N MET A 45 -4.64 17.18 -21.14
CA MET A 45 -3.66 18.28 -21.08
C MET A 45 -4.03 19.42 -22.01
N LYS A 46 -4.45 19.12 -23.26
CA LYS A 46 -4.85 20.14 -24.24
C LYS A 46 -6.06 20.98 -23.79
N ARG A 47 -6.89 20.42 -22.90
CA ARG A 47 -8.10 21.07 -22.36
C ARG A 47 -7.90 21.66 -20.97
N ASN A 48 -6.66 21.74 -20.49
CA ASN A 48 -6.35 22.37 -19.22
C ASN A 48 -6.32 23.90 -19.41
N PRO A 49 -7.17 24.68 -18.72
CA PRO A 49 -7.21 26.13 -18.87
C PRO A 49 -5.94 26.86 -18.39
N LYS A 50 -5.06 26.16 -17.64
CA LYS A 50 -3.77 26.71 -17.23
C LYS A 50 -2.73 26.49 -18.34
N HIS A 51 -2.60 27.47 -19.23
CA HIS A 51 -1.63 27.46 -20.33
C HIS A 51 -0.20 27.77 -19.87
N PHE A 52 0.42 26.89 -19.07
CA PHE A 52 1.86 26.91 -18.87
C PHE A 52 2.50 25.74 -19.62
N LEU A 53 3.52 26.03 -20.44
CA LEU A 53 4.25 25.00 -21.17
C LEU A 53 5.38 24.42 -20.32
N PRO A 54 5.53 23.09 -20.26
CA PRO A 54 6.60 22.46 -19.49
C PRO A 54 7.96 22.79 -20.11
N LYS A 55 8.85 23.42 -19.35
CA LYS A 55 10.25 23.64 -19.79
C LYS A 55 11.12 22.41 -19.54
N GLN A 56 10.80 21.64 -18.51
CA GLN A 56 11.56 20.48 -18.05
C GLN A 56 10.63 19.34 -17.60
N LYS A 57 11.19 18.13 -17.47
CA LYS A 57 10.44 16.91 -17.09
C LYS A 57 9.71 17.06 -15.75
N SER A 58 10.34 17.69 -14.77
CA SER A 58 9.77 17.97 -13.45
C SER A 58 8.53 18.87 -13.53
N ASP A 59 8.52 19.87 -14.42
CA ASP A 59 7.37 20.74 -14.65
C ASP A 59 6.22 19.95 -15.27
N PHE A 60 6.54 19.14 -16.30
CA PHE A 60 5.54 18.27 -16.93
C PHE A 60 4.96 17.27 -15.95
N ARG A 61 5.79 16.69 -15.08
CA ARG A 61 5.33 15.77 -14.05
C ARG A 61 4.40 16.43 -13.05
N LYS A 62 4.72 17.65 -12.57
CA LYS A 62 3.83 18.41 -11.68
C LYS A 62 2.47 18.63 -12.34
N MET A 63 2.45 19.05 -13.60
CA MET A 63 1.21 19.21 -14.36
C MET A 63 0.45 17.89 -14.51
N ALA A 64 1.14 16.79 -14.77
CA ALA A 64 0.51 15.47 -14.90
C ALA A 64 -0.13 15.01 -13.57
N ILE A 65 0.49 15.32 -12.44
CA ILE A 65 -0.04 15.04 -11.10
C ILE A 65 -1.26 15.92 -10.82
N GLU A 66 -1.20 17.23 -11.11
CA GLU A 66 -2.35 18.13 -10.97
C GLU A 66 -3.53 17.67 -11.82
N LEU A 67 -3.27 17.26 -13.06
CA LEU A 67 -4.28 16.71 -13.95
C LEU A 67 -4.90 15.42 -13.38
N ALA A 68 -4.07 14.48 -12.88
CA ALA A 68 -4.56 13.27 -12.24
C ALA A 68 -5.44 13.59 -11.02
N MET A 69 -5.06 14.59 -10.22
CA MET A 69 -5.85 15.06 -9.07
C MET A 69 -7.20 15.65 -9.49
N GLN A 70 -7.22 16.53 -10.48
CA GLN A 70 -8.47 17.10 -11.02
C GLN A 70 -9.42 16.01 -11.52
N ARG A 71 -8.89 15.02 -12.24
CA ARG A 71 -9.70 13.90 -12.74
C ARG A 71 -10.17 12.99 -11.62
N ALA A 72 -9.38 12.81 -10.56
CA ALA A 72 -9.79 12.07 -9.36
C ALA A 72 -10.95 12.76 -8.63
N LEU A 73 -10.90 14.09 -8.49
CA LEU A 73 -11.99 14.89 -7.93
C LEU A 73 -13.28 14.76 -8.76
N HIS A 74 -13.18 14.89 -10.08
CA HIS A 74 -14.33 14.71 -10.98
C HIS A 74 -14.92 13.30 -10.87
N ALA A 75 -14.08 12.27 -10.90
CA ALA A 75 -14.50 10.89 -10.75
C ALA A 75 -15.17 10.64 -9.40
N GLN A 76 -14.64 11.20 -8.30
CA GLN A 76 -15.26 11.09 -6.99
C GLN A 76 -16.66 11.71 -6.96
N ASN A 77 -16.83 12.90 -7.53
CA ASN A 77 -18.13 13.56 -7.57
C ASN A 77 -19.14 12.76 -8.39
N HIS A 78 -18.77 12.28 -9.57
CA HIS A 78 -19.59 11.37 -10.37
C HIS A 78 -19.95 10.10 -9.60
N ASN A 79 -18.97 9.47 -8.95
CA ASN A 79 -19.18 8.23 -8.20
C ASN A 79 -20.15 8.41 -7.03
N LYS A 80 -20.19 9.59 -6.38
CA LYS A 80 -21.16 9.87 -5.30
C LYS A 80 -22.61 9.76 -5.79
N TRP A 81 -22.90 10.21 -7.01
CA TRP A 81 -24.24 10.13 -7.61
C TRP A 81 -24.70 8.71 -7.95
N LEU A 82 -23.78 7.73 -7.98
CA LEU A 82 -24.12 6.34 -8.27
C LEU A 82 -24.65 5.58 -7.05
N GLY A 83 -24.58 6.15 -5.84
CA GLY A 83 -25.04 5.49 -4.61
C GLY A 83 -26.50 5.01 -4.67
N PRO A 84 -27.45 5.89 -5.03
CA PRO A 84 -28.86 5.50 -5.19
C PRO A 84 -29.11 4.49 -6.32
N LYS A 85 -28.16 4.32 -7.26
CA LYS A 85 -28.29 3.37 -8.36
C LYS A 85 -27.88 1.94 -7.99
N CYS A 86 -27.27 1.72 -6.83
CA CYS A 86 -26.86 0.37 -6.40
C CYS A 86 -28.08 -0.55 -6.25
N ARG A 87 -28.07 -1.71 -6.92
CA ARG A 87 -29.22 -2.64 -7.01
C ARG A 87 -29.40 -3.47 -5.74
N ASN A 88 -28.34 -3.69 -4.98
CA ASN A 88 -28.35 -4.56 -3.80
C ASN A 88 -27.32 -4.12 -2.74
N GLY A 89 -27.40 -4.74 -1.56
CA GLY A 89 -26.51 -4.42 -0.42
C GLY A 89 -25.02 -4.67 -0.70
N LYS A 90 -24.67 -5.68 -1.52
CA LYS A 90 -23.28 -5.98 -1.88
C LYS A 90 -22.68 -4.90 -2.78
N GLU A 91 -23.43 -4.46 -3.78
CA GLU A 91 -23.06 -3.32 -4.62
C GLU A 91 -22.88 -2.05 -3.79
N LYS A 92 -23.84 -1.76 -2.90
CA LYS A 92 -23.80 -0.60 -2.01
C LYS A 92 -22.57 -0.62 -1.09
N ALA A 93 -22.23 -1.79 -0.54
CA ALA A 93 -21.04 -1.96 0.30
C ALA A 93 -19.74 -1.73 -0.49
N ALA A 94 -19.60 -2.36 -1.67
CA ALA A 94 -18.42 -2.17 -2.53
C ALA A 94 -18.28 -0.72 -3.03
N TRP A 95 -19.40 -0.07 -3.37
CA TRP A 95 -19.44 1.34 -3.75
C TRP A 95 -19.00 2.26 -2.61
N ALA A 96 -19.50 2.05 -1.39
CA ALA A 96 -19.14 2.86 -0.22
C ALA A 96 -17.63 2.75 0.09
N ASP A 97 -17.09 1.54 0.03
CA ASP A 97 -15.65 1.30 0.17
C ASP A 97 -14.85 2.00 -0.94
N CYS A 98 -15.35 1.94 -2.19
CA CYS A 98 -14.71 2.60 -3.30
C CYS A 98 -14.70 4.14 -3.15
N LEU A 99 -15.78 4.75 -2.67
CA LEU A 99 -15.80 6.20 -2.41
C LEU A 99 -14.74 6.62 -1.41
N ARG A 100 -14.56 5.84 -0.33
CA ARG A 100 -13.50 6.07 0.65
C ARG A 100 -12.11 5.95 0.02
N LEU A 101 -11.90 4.94 -0.82
CA LEU A 101 -10.64 4.75 -1.54
C LEU A 101 -10.35 5.88 -2.54
N TYR A 102 -11.37 6.49 -3.16
CA TYR A 102 -11.22 7.70 -3.96
C TYR A 102 -10.83 8.92 -3.11
N GLN A 103 -11.44 9.10 -1.93
CA GLN A 103 -11.01 10.14 -0.98
C GLN A 103 -9.55 9.96 -0.59
N ASP A 104 -9.14 8.72 -0.29
CA ASP A 104 -7.75 8.41 0.05
C ASP A 104 -6.81 8.70 -1.13
N THR A 105 -7.20 8.33 -2.35
CA THR A 105 -6.47 8.63 -3.60
C THR A 105 -6.23 10.13 -3.76
N ILE A 106 -7.27 10.95 -3.57
CA ILE A 106 -7.18 12.41 -3.69
C ILE A 106 -6.25 12.98 -2.62
N ALA A 107 -6.32 12.47 -1.39
CA ALA A 107 -5.42 12.91 -0.31
C ALA A 107 -3.94 12.60 -0.61
N GLU A 108 -3.64 11.41 -1.16
CA GLU A 108 -2.26 11.07 -1.58
C GLU A 108 -1.78 11.98 -2.74
N LEU A 109 -2.63 12.24 -3.73
CA LEU A 109 -2.31 13.14 -4.85
C LEU A 109 -2.09 14.58 -4.37
N ASN A 110 -2.95 15.09 -3.48
CA ASN A 110 -2.79 16.42 -2.93
C ASN A 110 -1.46 16.56 -2.15
N ARG A 111 -1.06 15.50 -1.43
CA ARG A 111 0.21 15.44 -0.71
C ARG A 111 1.42 15.57 -1.64
N THR A 112 1.34 15.00 -2.85
CA THR A 112 2.41 15.13 -3.86
C THR A 112 2.54 16.55 -4.42
N ILE A 113 1.46 17.35 -4.46
CA ILE A 113 1.47 18.71 -5.05
C ILE A 113 1.85 19.78 -4.01
N VAL A 114 1.30 19.69 -2.80
CA VAL A 114 1.39 20.77 -1.78
C VAL A 114 2.76 20.84 -1.10
N SER A 115 3.59 19.79 -1.17
CA SER A 115 4.89 19.76 -0.50
C SER A 115 5.95 20.58 -1.25
N LYS A 116 5.93 21.91 -1.08
CA LYS A 116 6.89 22.82 -1.73
C LYS A 116 8.32 22.76 -1.16
N THR A 117 8.59 22.09 -0.03
CA THR A 117 9.95 22.11 0.58
C THR A 117 10.42 20.85 1.32
N LYS A 118 9.65 19.74 1.39
CA LYS A 118 10.03 18.58 2.24
C LYS A 118 9.78 17.17 1.67
N CYS A 119 9.23 17.04 0.46
CA CYS A 119 8.95 15.71 -0.12
C CYS A 119 10.16 15.21 -0.92
N THR A 120 10.63 14.00 -0.64
CA THR A 120 11.62 13.34 -1.48
C THR A 120 10.97 12.71 -2.71
N GLU A 121 11.77 12.38 -3.72
CA GLU A 121 11.30 11.62 -4.87
C GLU A 121 10.71 10.27 -4.46
N PHE A 122 11.33 9.63 -3.45
CA PHE A 122 10.86 8.37 -2.88
C PHE A 122 9.46 8.51 -2.24
N ASP A 123 9.23 9.60 -1.49
CA ASP A 123 7.93 9.88 -0.87
C ASP A 123 6.84 10.11 -1.92
N SER A 124 7.13 10.95 -2.93
CA SER A 124 6.21 11.21 -4.04
C SER A 124 5.81 9.91 -4.74
N GLN A 125 6.79 9.05 -5.01
CA GLN A 125 6.54 7.78 -5.68
C GLN A 125 5.76 6.79 -4.81
N THR A 126 5.94 6.84 -3.50
CA THR A 126 5.17 6.05 -2.52
C THR A 126 3.71 6.48 -2.48
N TRP A 127 3.42 7.78 -2.45
CA TRP A 127 2.05 8.30 -2.45
C TRP A 127 1.33 8.03 -3.77
N LEU A 128 2.00 8.23 -4.91
CA LEU A 128 1.45 7.86 -6.23
C LEU A 128 1.17 6.36 -6.34
N SER A 129 2.08 5.52 -5.83
CA SER A 129 1.90 4.07 -5.81
C SER A 129 0.71 3.65 -4.93
N THR A 130 0.51 4.34 -3.80
CA THR A 130 -0.61 4.14 -2.88
C THR A 130 -1.93 4.57 -3.54
N ALA A 131 -1.96 5.73 -4.20
CA ALA A 131 -3.11 6.23 -4.94
C ALA A 131 -3.58 5.22 -6.01
N LEU A 132 -2.66 4.66 -6.80
CA LEU A 132 -3.00 3.62 -7.77
C LEU A 132 -3.54 2.34 -7.11
N THR A 133 -2.93 1.93 -5.99
CA THR A 133 -3.35 0.75 -5.22
C THR A 133 -4.75 0.91 -4.65
N ASN A 134 -5.12 2.12 -4.20
CA ASN A 134 -6.48 2.40 -3.71
C ASN A 134 -7.53 2.19 -4.81
N LEU A 135 -7.27 2.67 -6.03
CA LEU A 135 -8.16 2.45 -7.18
C LEU A 135 -8.29 0.97 -7.55
N GLU A 136 -7.19 0.21 -7.50
CA GLU A 136 -7.24 -1.24 -7.73
C GLU A 136 -7.98 -2.00 -6.62
N THR A 137 -7.87 -1.54 -5.37
CA THR A 137 -8.60 -2.07 -4.22
C THR A 137 -10.10 -1.82 -4.36
N CYS A 138 -10.50 -0.63 -4.84
CA CYS A 138 -11.89 -0.31 -5.13
C CYS A 138 -12.49 -1.34 -6.11
N LYS A 139 -11.82 -1.55 -7.25
CA LYS A 139 -12.25 -2.54 -8.25
C LYS A 139 -12.30 -3.96 -7.68
N ALA A 140 -11.39 -4.29 -6.75
CA ALA A 140 -11.37 -5.61 -6.12
C ALA A 140 -12.60 -5.84 -5.22
N GLY A 141 -13.09 -4.83 -4.51
CA GLY A 141 -14.29 -4.95 -3.67
C GLY A 141 -15.54 -5.39 -4.45
N PHE A 142 -15.74 -4.87 -5.67
CA PHE A 142 -16.83 -5.33 -6.55
C PHE A 142 -16.63 -6.78 -7.03
N ARG A 143 -15.39 -7.20 -7.27
CA ARG A 143 -15.05 -8.58 -7.67
C ARG A 143 -15.20 -9.57 -6.53
N ASP A 144 -14.91 -9.18 -5.29
CA ASP A 144 -15.07 -10.02 -4.10
C ASP A 144 -16.51 -10.51 -3.95
N PHE A 145 -17.48 -9.66 -4.31
CA PHE A 145 -18.91 -9.96 -4.25
C PHE A 145 -19.50 -10.52 -5.56
N GLY A 146 -18.75 -10.52 -6.66
CA GLY A 146 -19.26 -10.90 -7.98
C GLY A 146 -20.27 -9.91 -8.57
N VAL A 147 -20.19 -8.61 -8.23
CA VAL A 147 -21.14 -7.55 -8.66
C VAL A 147 -20.45 -6.48 -9.53
N SER A 148 -19.56 -6.93 -10.40
CA SER A 148 -18.71 -6.06 -11.23
C SER A 148 -19.36 -5.63 -12.56
N ASP A 149 -20.60 -6.05 -12.83
CA ASP A 149 -21.32 -5.93 -14.10
C ASP A 149 -22.06 -4.61 -14.28
N PHE A 150 -22.43 -3.91 -13.20
CA PHE A 150 -23.29 -2.72 -13.29
C PHE A 150 -22.64 -1.43 -12.79
N VAL A 151 -22.46 -1.28 -11.47
CA VAL A 151 -21.91 -0.03 -10.91
C VAL A 151 -20.47 0.21 -11.34
N LEU A 152 -19.65 -0.85 -11.41
CA LEU A 152 -18.23 -0.71 -11.71
C LEU A 152 -17.97 -0.14 -13.12
N PRO A 153 -18.65 -0.58 -14.21
CA PRO A 153 -18.57 0.08 -15.52
C PRO A 153 -18.98 1.55 -15.50
N LEU A 154 -20.02 1.93 -14.75
CA LEU A 154 -20.47 3.33 -14.63
C LEU A 154 -19.44 4.23 -13.91
N MET A 155 -18.56 3.63 -13.10
CA MET A 155 -17.44 4.30 -12.45
C MET A 155 -16.20 4.39 -13.36
N SER A 156 -16.25 3.89 -14.60
CA SER A 156 -15.10 3.90 -15.51
C SER A 156 -14.59 5.33 -15.76
N ASN A 157 -13.27 5.51 -15.65
CA ASN A 157 -12.61 6.79 -15.84
C ASN A 157 -11.11 6.58 -16.12
N ASN A 158 -10.41 7.68 -16.43
CA ASN A 158 -9.00 7.67 -16.79
C ASN A 158 -8.03 7.93 -15.62
N VAL A 159 -8.51 8.01 -14.36
CA VAL A 159 -7.67 8.39 -13.21
C VAL A 159 -6.51 7.40 -13.03
N SER A 160 -6.76 6.09 -13.08
CA SER A 160 -5.69 5.08 -12.97
C SER A 160 -4.65 5.25 -14.08
N LYS A 161 -5.07 5.53 -15.32
CA LYS A 161 -4.15 5.74 -16.47
C LYS A 161 -3.29 6.98 -16.28
N LEU A 162 -3.88 8.07 -15.81
CA LEU A 162 -3.16 9.32 -15.54
C LEU A 162 -2.16 9.16 -14.39
N ILE A 163 -2.50 8.43 -13.32
CA ILE A 163 -1.54 8.12 -12.24
C ILE A 163 -0.39 7.23 -12.75
N ARG A 164 -0.65 6.27 -13.64
CA ARG A 164 0.43 5.47 -14.26
C ARG A 164 1.39 6.35 -15.06
N ASN A 165 0.87 7.36 -15.76
CA ASN A 165 1.71 8.32 -16.46
C ASN A 165 2.61 9.10 -15.48
N THR A 166 2.08 9.57 -14.35
CA THR A 166 2.89 10.31 -13.37
C THR A 166 3.95 9.43 -12.71
N LEU A 167 3.65 8.15 -12.47
CA LEU A 167 4.62 7.18 -11.97
C LEU A 167 5.78 6.95 -12.94
N ALA A 168 5.52 6.90 -14.26
CA ALA A 168 6.56 6.71 -15.28
C ALA A 168 7.46 7.95 -15.47
N LEU A 169 6.97 9.13 -15.08
CA LEU A 169 7.69 10.40 -15.20
C LEU A 169 8.68 10.68 -14.06
N LYS A 170 9.00 9.69 -13.21
CA LYS A 170 9.97 9.85 -12.11
C LYS A 170 11.29 10.48 -12.57
N ASP A 171 11.87 11.35 -11.75
CA ASP A 171 13.16 11.95 -12.06
C ASP A 171 14.28 10.95 -11.74
N ASN A 172 15.22 10.77 -12.67
CA ASN A 172 16.36 9.85 -12.49
C ASN A 172 17.45 10.41 -11.56
N ALA A 173 17.27 11.63 -11.05
CA ALA A 173 18.16 12.21 -10.06
C ALA A 173 18.05 11.40 -8.76
N SER A 174 18.95 10.43 -8.63
CA SER A 174 19.19 9.66 -7.41
C SER A 174 19.58 10.62 -6.30
N SER A 175 18.58 11.17 -5.59
CA SER A 175 18.79 11.89 -4.35
C SER A 175 19.02 10.87 -3.25
N THR A 176 20.21 10.25 -3.26
CA THR A 176 20.85 9.85 -2.02
C THR A 176 21.05 11.13 -1.22
N LEU A 177 20.08 11.48 -0.37
CA LEU A 177 20.27 12.54 0.61
C LEU A 177 21.46 12.13 1.49
N PRO A 178 22.53 12.95 1.57
CA PRO A 178 23.44 12.87 2.70
C PRO A 178 22.62 13.33 3.91
N GLN A 179 22.13 12.38 4.71
CA GLN A 179 21.54 12.73 6.00
C GLN A 179 22.66 12.77 7.02
N THR A 180 22.86 13.93 7.63
CA THR A 180 23.63 14.08 8.86
C THR A 180 22.88 13.36 9.98
N TYR A 181 23.50 12.30 10.49
CA TYR A 181 23.00 11.56 11.65
C TYR A 181 23.73 12.09 12.87
N GLU A 182 23.02 12.75 13.78
CA GLU A 182 23.45 12.86 15.18
C GLU A 182 22.88 11.68 15.95
N ASP A 183 23.74 10.93 16.64
CA ASP A 183 23.38 9.86 17.58
C ASP A 183 22.41 8.79 17.05
N SER A 184 22.52 8.39 15.77
CA SER A 184 21.68 7.36 15.14
C SER A 184 20.19 7.70 14.95
N PHE A 185 19.76 8.96 15.15
CA PHE A 185 18.36 9.40 14.95
C PHE A 185 18.20 10.47 13.85
N PRO A 186 17.07 10.50 13.11
CA PRO A 186 16.78 11.56 12.14
C PRO A 186 16.61 12.95 12.80
N GLY A 187 17.15 14.00 12.18
CA GLY A 187 17.11 15.37 12.72
C GLY A 187 15.70 15.98 12.88
N TRP A 188 14.68 15.46 12.19
CA TRP A 188 13.29 15.93 12.34
C TRP A 188 12.59 15.41 13.61
N LEU A 189 13.18 14.43 14.28
CA LEU A 189 12.62 13.82 15.49
C LEU A 189 13.10 14.56 16.74
N LYS A 190 12.14 15.06 17.53
CA LYS A 190 12.41 15.76 18.80
C LYS A 190 12.98 14.82 19.85
N THR A 191 13.86 15.33 20.71
CA THR A 191 14.52 14.57 21.78
C THR A 191 13.55 13.90 22.77
N GLY A 192 12.42 14.55 23.08
CA GLY A 192 11.39 13.95 23.94
C GLY A 192 10.74 12.70 23.34
N ASP A 193 10.49 12.71 22.03
CA ASP A 193 9.95 11.55 21.32
C ASP A 193 10.98 10.41 21.25
N ARG A 194 12.29 10.71 21.13
CA ARG A 194 13.37 9.70 21.21
C ARG A 194 13.32 8.93 22.52
N LYS A 195 13.31 9.66 23.65
CA LYS A 195 13.26 9.08 25.00
C LYS A 195 12.01 8.23 25.23
N LEU A 196 10.84 8.68 24.75
CA LEU A 196 9.57 7.95 24.86
C LEU A 196 9.59 6.58 24.15
N LEU A 197 10.46 6.42 23.16
CA LEU A 197 10.45 5.23 22.30
C LEU A 197 11.52 4.23 22.60
N GLN A 198 12.62 4.71 23.17
CA GLN A 198 13.64 3.86 23.76
C GLN A 198 13.16 3.25 25.09
N THR A 199 12.14 3.81 25.76
CA THR A 199 11.64 3.25 27.01
C THR A 199 10.86 1.94 26.84
N SER A 200 11.17 0.98 27.71
CA SER A 200 10.43 -0.27 27.86
C SER A 200 9.00 -0.05 28.35
N SER A 201 8.71 1.07 29.02
CA SER A 201 7.41 1.40 29.61
C SER A 201 7.05 2.87 29.35
N PRO A 202 6.50 3.22 28.18
CA PRO A 202 6.09 4.59 27.88
C PRO A 202 4.93 5.01 28.79
N THR A 203 4.99 6.23 29.32
CA THR A 203 3.89 6.82 30.11
C THR A 203 2.65 6.95 29.23
N PRO A 204 1.52 6.31 29.59
CA PRO A 204 0.31 6.37 28.79
C PRO A 204 -0.39 7.72 28.92
N ASN A 205 -0.96 8.22 27.82
CA ASN A 205 -1.92 9.33 27.85
C ASN A 205 -3.31 8.84 28.27
N LEU A 206 -3.69 7.63 27.84
CA LEU A 206 -4.94 6.97 28.22
C LEU A 206 -4.68 5.50 28.53
N VAL A 207 -5.46 4.96 29.46
CA VAL A 207 -5.50 3.54 29.82
C VAL A 207 -6.87 2.98 29.48
N VAL A 208 -6.88 1.85 28.77
CA VAL A 208 -8.09 1.08 28.45
C VAL A 208 -8.10 -0.19 29.29
N ALA A 209 -9.18 -0.41 30.04
CA ALA A 209 -9.32 -1.56 30.92
C ALA A 209 -10.78 -2.02 31.01
N GLN A 210 -11.07 -3.28 30.67
CA GLN A 210 -12.43 -3.82 30.71
C GLN A 210 -12.98 -3.91 32.15
N ASP A 211 -12.08 -4.05 33.14
CA ASP A 211 -12.38 -4.10 34.58
C ASP A 211 -12.78 -2.73 35.19
N GLY A 212 -12.68 -1.64 34.42
CA GLY A 212 -12.97 -0.28 34.89
C GLY A 212 -11.82 0.43 35.60
N SER A 213 -10.66 -0.20 35.75
CA SER A 213 -9.45 0.42 36.37
C SER A 213 -8.71 1.42 35.48
N GLY A 214 -9.21 1.69 34.27
CA GLY A 214 -8.64 2.60 33.29
C GLY A 214 -9.57 3.77 32.96
N ASN A 215 -9.14 4.67 32.09
CA ASN A 215 -9.95 5.81 31.63
C ASN A 215 -11.16 5.37 30.78
N TYR A 216 -11.01 4.29 30.00
CA TYR A 216 -12.06 3.77 29.12
C TYR A 216 -12.16 2.26 29.21
N ARG A 217 -13.34 1.70 28.96
CA ARG A 217 -13.57 0.25 28.89
C ARG A 217 -13.32 -0.34 27.49
N THR A 218 -13.44 0.48 26.45
CA THR A 218 -13.27 0.09 25.04
C THR A 218 -12.13 0.87 24.39
N ILE A 219 -11.49 0.25 23.40
CA ILE A 219 -10.41 0.88 22.66
C ILE A 219 -10.98 1.96 21.74
N LYS A 220 -12.16 1.72 21.16
CA LYS A 220 -12.86 2.71 20.33
C LYS A 220 -13.11 4.02 21.07
N ALA A 221 -13.58 3.98 22.32
CA ALA A 221 -13.80 5.20 23.11
C ALA A 221 -12.50 5.97 23.37
N ALA A 222 -11.40 5.27 23.64
CA ALA A 222 -10.09 5.90 23.79
C ALA A 222 -9.59 6.54 22.49
N LEU A 223 -9.83 5.91 21.33
CA LEU A 223 -9.51 6.48 20.02
C LEU A 223 -10.38 7.70 19.71
N ASP A 224 -11.66 7.68 20.07
CA ASP A 224 -12.58 8.82 19.89
C ASP A 224 -12.17 10.01 20.76
N ALA A 225 -11.69 9.76 21.96
CA ALA A 225 -11.07 10.79 22.81
C ALA A 225 -9.76 11.31 22.20
N ALA A 226 -8.90 10.41 21.71
CA ALA A 226 -7.66 10.78 21.04
C ALA A 226 -7.89 11.60 19.77
N ALA A 227 -9.02 11.43 19.07
CA ALA A 227 -9.37 12.22 17.89
C ALA A 227 -9.65 13.69 18.22
N LYS A 228 -10.05 14.01 19.46
CA LYS A 228 -10.36 15.38 19.92
C LYS A 228 -9.14 16.14 20.44
N ARG A 229 -7.99 15.48 20.59
CA ARG A 229 -6.78 16.11 21.16
C ARG A 229 -6.21 17.17 20.21
N SER A 230 -5.64 18.22 20.80
CA SER A 230 -4.83 19.21 20.09
C SER A 230 -3.36 18.79 20.02
N GLY A 231 -2.72 19.08 18.89
CA GLY A 231 -1.28 18.85 18.69
C GLY A 231 -0.92 17.56 17.93
N SER A 232 0.38 17.39 17.70
CA SER A 232 0.95 16.35 16.83
C SER A 232 1.88 15.37 17.56
N ARG A 233 2.02 15.48 18.88
CA ARG A 233 2.86 14.58 19.67
C ARG A 233 2.32 13.15 19.66
N ARG A 234 3.20 12.18 19.91
CA ARG A 234 2.81 10.76 20.02
C ARG A 234 1.83 10.59 21.17
N PHE A 235 0.72 9.91 20.89
CA PHE A 235 -0.36 9.69 21.83
C PHE A 235 -0.44 8.20 22.18
N VAL A 236 -0.05 7.87 23.41
CA VAL A 236 0.11 6.50 23.91
C VAL A 236 -1.18 6.04 24.59
N ILE A 237 -1.78 4.98 24.07
CA ILE A 237 -2.93 4.30 24.67
C ILE A 237 -2.45 2.96 25.19
N ARG A 238 -2.40 2.80 26.51
CA ARG A 238 -2.14 1.51 27.15
C ARG A 238 -3.43 0.71 27.18
N ILE A 239 -3.38 -0.54 26.74
CA ILE A 239 -4.51 -1.46 26.73
C ILE A 239 -4.17 -2.61 27.66
N LYS A 240 -4.91 -2.73 28.77
CA LYS A 240 -4.65 -3.78 29.75
C LYS A 240 -4.91 -5.18 29.16
N SER A 241 -4.50 -6.22 29.89
CA SER A 241 -4.86 -7.60 29.58
C SER A 241 -6.38 -7.76 29.42
N GLY A 242 -6.81 -8.41 28.35
CA GLY A 242 -8.21 -8.61 28.02
C GLY A 242 -8.43 -9.03 26.58
N VAL A 243 -9.66 -9.48 26.30
CA VAL A 243 -10.12 -9.80 24.94
C VAL A 243 -11.13 -8.73 24.50
N TYR A 244 -10.66 -7.85 23.62
CA TYR A 244 -11.42 -6.72 23.10
C TYR A 244 -12.07 -7.10 21.77
N ARG A 245 -13.40 -7.28 21.78
CA ARG A 245 -14.18 -7.66 20.60
C ARG A 245 -14.63 -6.40 19.85
N GLU A 246 -13.70 -5.80 19.11
CA GLU A 246 -13.90 -4.51 18.44
C GLU A 246 -13.33 -4.54 17.01
N ASN A 247 -14.02 -3.90 16.07
CA ASN A 247 -13.48 -3.57 14.75
C ASN A 247 -13.03 -2.09 14.77
N LEU A 248 -11.73 -1.85 14.70
CA LEU A 248 -11.13 -0.53 14.88
C LEU A 248 -10.72 0.08 13.53
N ASP A 249 -11.00 1.37 13.34
CA ASP A 249 -10.50 2.16 12.23
C ASP A 249 -9.69 3.34 12.77
N ILE A 250 -8.39 3.34 12.51
CA ILE A 250 -7.43 4.38 12.89
C ILE A 250 -7.15 5.21 11.65
N GLY A 251 -8.08 6.15 11.41
CA GLY A 251 -8.14 7.00 10.22
C GLY A 251 -7.03 8.06 10.13
N LYS A 252 -7.01 8.80 9.03
CA LYS A 252 -6.03 9.88 8.75
C LYS A 252 -6.03 11.03 9.77
N ASN A 253 -7.13 11.22 10.49
CA ASN A 253 -7.26 12.18 11.60
C ASN A 253 -6.51 11.72 12.87
N LEU A 254 -6.27 10.42 13.02
CA LEU A 254 -5.60 9.79 14.16
C LEU A 254 -4.10 9.58 13.90
N LYS A 255 -3.35 10.68 13.81
CA LYS A 255 -1.89 10.65 13.62
C LYS A 255 -1.12 10.32 14.89
N ASN A 256 0.03 9.66 14.77
CA ASN A 256 0.98 9.36 15.84
C ASN A 256 0.37 8.60 17.03
N ILE A 257 -0.62 7.73 16.79
CA ILE A 257 -1.21 6.86 17.80
C ILE A 257 -0.26 5.69 18.10
N MET A 258 0.00 5.43 19.37
CA MET A 258 0.74 4.25 19.82
C MET A 258 -0.13 3.39 20.74
N LEU A 259 -0.43 2.16 20.33
CA LEU A 259 -1.12 1.18 21.16
C LEU A 259 -0.10 0.28 21.88
N VAL A 260 -0.20 0.19 23.20
CA VAL A 260 0.70 -0.62 24.03
C VAL A 260 -0.12 -1.59 24.88
N GLY A 261 -0.04 -2.88 24.56
CA GLY A 261 -0.68 -3.93 25.34
C GLY A 261 0.21 -4.44 26.46
N ASP A 262 -0.40 -5.08 27.46
CA ASP A 262 0.32 -5.75 28.56
C ASP A 262 1.05 -7.04 28.10
N GLY A 263 0.85 -7.45 26.84
CA GLY A 263 1.62 -8.52 26.21
C GLY A 263 0.85 -9.23 25.10
N LEU A 264 1.58 -9.79 24.13
CA LEU A 264 1.02 -10.44 22.94
C LEU A 264 -0.02 -11.52 23.29
N ARG A 265 0.20 -12.26 24.40
CA ARG A 265 -0.71 -13.33 24.84
C ARG A 265 -1.88 -12.83 25.68
N PHE A 266 -1.81 -11.60 26.20
CA PHE A 266 -2.73 -11.09 27.21
C PHE A 266 -3.67 -10.01 26.68
N THR A 267 -3.23 -9.20 25.72
CA THR A 267 -4.05 -8.15 25.10
C THR A 267 -4.40 -8.54 23.67
N ILE A 268 -5.66 -8.95 23.45
CA ILE A 268 -6.13 -9.48 22.17
C ILE A 268 -7.28 -8.61 21.65
N ILE A 269 -7.11 -8.03 20.46
CA ILE A 269 -8.16 -7.31 19.73
C ILE A 269 -8.69 -8.24 18.64
N THR A 270 -9.98 -8.50 18.65
CA THR A 270 -10.58 -9.55 17.81
C THR A 270 -11.88 -9.16 17.13
N GLY A 271 -12.04 -9.62 15.89
CA GLY A 271 -13.28 -9.50 15.11
C GLY A 271 -13.53 -10.75 14.26
N SER A 272 -14.59 -10.74 13.46
CA SER A 272 -15.02 -11.90 12.66
C SER A 272 -15.61 -11.53 11.28
N ARG A 273 -15.39 -10.29 10.81
CA ARG A 273 -15.88 -9.86 9.48
C ARG A 273 -15.18 -10.64 8.37
N SER A 274 -15.92 -10.97 7.32
CA SER A 274 -15.42 -11.71 6.13
C SER A 274 -16.26 -11.41 4.89
N VAL A 275 -15.75 -11.82 3.72
CA VAL A 275 -16.50 -11.76 2.44
C VAL A 275 -17.76 -12.62 2.49
N GLY A 276 -17.67 -13.82 3.06
CA GLY A 276 -18.84 -14.66 3.29
C GLY A 276 -19.89 -14.02 4.21
N GLY A 277 -19.45 -13.16 5.13
CA GLY A 277 -20.31 -12.36 6.02
C GLY A 277 -20.77 -11.02 5.45
N GLY A 278 -20.62 -10.76 4.14
CA GLY A 278 -21.13 -9.55 3.50
C GLY A 278 -20.23 -8.31 3.58
N PHE A 279 -18.97 -8.46 3.98
CA PHE A 279 -17.97 -7.37 3.98
C PHE A 279 -16.97 -7.54 2.85
N THR A 280 -16.54 -6.48 2.18
CA THR A 280 -15.44 -6.61 1.20
C THR A 280 -14.15 -7.08 1.89
N THR A 281 -13.18 -7.58 1.12
CA THR A 281 -11.83 -7.86 1.67
C THR A 281 -11.27 -6.64 2.41
N PHE A 282 -11.51 -5.44 1.87
CA PHE A 282 -11.04 -4.18 2.42
C PHE A 282 -11.65 -3.85 3.79
N ASN A 283 -12.96 -4.05 3.96
CA ASN A 283 -13.70 -3.73 5.19
C ASN A 283 -13.81 -4.90 6.18
N SER A 284 -13.22 -6.06 5.84
CA SER A 284 -13.16 -7.24 6.72
C SER A 284 -12.11 -7.15 7.84
N ALA A 285 -11.24 -6.13 7.82
CA ALA A 285 -10.15 -5.98 8.78
C ALA A 285 -10.67 -5.80 10.22
N THR A 286 -10.06 -6.50 11.18
CA THR A 286 -10.29 -6.26 12.61
C THR A 286 -9.73 -4.90 13.04
N VAL A 287 -8.55 -4.54 12.54
CA VAL A 287 -7.95 -3.22 12.76
C VAL A 287 -7.47 -2.68 11.42
N ALA A 288 -8.03 -1.56 11.00
CA ALA A 288 -7.62 -0.80 9.83
C ALA A 288 -6.82 0.43 10.26
N VAL A 289 -5.69 0.68 9.61
CA VAL A 289 -4.83 1.83 9.91
C VAL A 289 -4.54 2.58 8.62
N THR A 290 -4.89 3.87 8.62
CA THR A 290 -4.51 4.85 7.58
C THR A 290 -3.88 6.11 8.19
N GLY A 291 -3.94 6.27 9.52
CA GLY A 291 -3.24 7.32 10.26
C GLY A 291 -1.71 7.16 10.24
N GLU A 292 -1.01 8.24 9.91
CA GLU A 292 0.45 8.27 9.87
C GLU A 292 1.08 8.12 11.25
N GLY A 293 2.24 7.46 11.32
CA GLY A 293 3.03 7.32 12.55
C GLY A 293 2.41 6.37 13.59
N PHE A 294 1.48 5.50 13.17
CA PHE A 294 0.91 4.48 14.02
C PHE A 294 1.95 3.45 14.48
N ILE A 295 1.91 3.08 15.77
CA ILE A 295 2.73 2.03 16.36
C ILE A 295 1.85 1.12 17.21
N ALA A 296 2.10 -0.18 17.18
CA ALA A 296 1.51 -1.13 18.12
C ALA A 296 2.61 -2.02 18.72
N ARG A 297 2.54 -2.26 20.04
CA ARG A 297 3.49 -3.12 20.77
C ARG A 297 2.76 -3.97 21.79
N GLY A 298 3.13 -5.26 21.89
CA GLY A 298 2.61 -6.15 22.92
C GLY A 298 1.12 -6.47 22.78
N ILE A 299 0.59 -6.53 21.55
CA ILE A 299 -0.84 -6.74 21.25
C ILE A 299 -0.99 -7.79 20.16
N THR A 300 -2.06 -8.59 20.24
CA THR A 300 -2.50 -9.49 19.17
C THR A 300 -3.71 -8.92 18.43
N PHE A 301 -3.64 -8.86 17.10
CA PHE A 301 -4.79 -8.60 16.23
C PHE A 301 -5.27 -9.92 15.62
N ARG A 302 -6.56 -10.26 15.77
CA ARG A 302 -7.09 -11.58 15.36
C ARG A 302 -8.45 -11.49 14.68
N ASN A 303 -8.57 -12.08 13.49
CA ASN A 303 -9.86 -12.35 12.87
C ASN A 303 -10.26 -13.83 13.06
N THR A 304 -11.50 -14.07 13.48
CA THR A 304 -12.05 -15.38 13.88
C THR A 304 -13.11 -15.94 12.92
N ALA A 305 -13.30 -15.36 11.73
CA ALA A 305 -14.27 -15.82 10.73
C ALA A 305 -14.08 -17.29 10.29
N GLY A 306 -12.90 -17.88 10.53
CA GLY A 306 -12.56 -19.25 10.11
C GLY A 306 -12.26 -19.34 8.61
N PRO A 307 -11.98 -20.55 8.09
CA PRO A 307 -11.68 -20.76 6.66
C PRO A 307 -12.90 -21.08 5.78
N GLN A 308 -14.11 -21.23 6.35
CA GLN A 308 -15.29 -21.78 5.66
C GLN A 308 -15.64 -21.03 4.36
N LYS A 309 -16.08 -21.77 3.34
CA LYS A 309 -16.53 -21.22 2.05
C LYS A 309 -17.83 -20.42 2.22
N PRO A 310 -18.01 -19.27 1.53
CA PRO A 310 -19.33 -18.70 1.31
C PRO A 310 -20.27 -19.73 0.64
N PRO A 311 -21.61 -19.64 0.82
CA PRO A 311 -22.59 -20.52 0.16
C PRO A 311 -22.66 -20.46 -1.38
N SER A 312 -21.69 -19.87 -2.06
CA SER A 312 -21.55 -19.87 -3.51
C SER A 312 -20.08 -19.77 -3.85
N CYS A 313 -19.68 -20.18 -5.06
CA CYS A 313 -18.32 -20.24 -5.61
C CYS A 313 -17.54 -18.89 -5.61
N GLY A 314 -17.45 -18.22 -4.46
CA GLY A 314 -16.67 -17.03 -4.24
C GLY A 314 -15.22 -17.38 -3.89
N PRO A 315 -14.28 -16.44 -4.08
CA PRO A 315 -12.88 -16.66 -3.75
C PRO A 315 -12.71 -16.99 -2.25
N PRO A 316 -11.65 -17.74 -1.87
CA PRO A 316 -11.35 -18.03 -0.46
C PRO A 316 -11.30 -16.74 0.36
N ILE A 317 -11.63 -16.82 1.66
CA ILE A 317 -11.61 -15.69 2.59
C ILE A 317 -10.27 -14.96 2.46
N ARG A 318 -10.31 -13.78 1.85
CA ARG A 318 -9.18 -12.86 1.79
C ARG A 318 -9.25 -12.00 3.04
N LEU A 319 -8.38 -12.28 3.99
CA LEU A 319 -8.13 -11.35 5.09
C LEU A 319 -7.07 -10.36 4.62
N ARG A 320 -7.32 -9.07 4.84
CA ARG A 320 -6.31 -8.03 4.66
C ARG A 320 -5.22 -8.23 5.73
N PRO A 321 -3.94 -8.46 5.38
CA PRO A 321 -2.88 -8.08 6.31
C PRO A 321 -2.97 -6.56 6.51
N LEU A 322 -2.78 -6.08 7.73
CA LEU A 322 -2.79 -4.65 8.07
C LEU A 322 -2.14 -3.85 6.92
N SER A 323 -2.88 -2.94 6.29
CA SER A 323 -2.43 -2.33 5.04
C SER A 323 -1.16 -1.52 5.14
N LEU A 324 -0.40 -1.59 4.03
CA LEU A 324 0.38 -0.51 3.43
C LEU A 324 1.43 0.18 4.32
N LEU A 325 1.73 -0.41 5.48
CA LEU A 325 2.96 -0.19 6.20
C LEU A 325 3.66 -1.55 6.31
N PRO A 326 4.98 -1.62 6.10
CA PRO A 326 5.72 -2.88 6.19
C PRO A 326 5.44 -3.51 7.56
N LEU A 327 4.75 -4.66 7.54
CA LEU A 327 4.41 -5.43 8.71
C LEU A 327 5.72 -5.97 9.30
N TRP A 328 6.19 -5.39 10.39
CA TRP A 328 7.28 -5.95 11.19
C TRP A 328 6.66 -6.51 12.48
N LEU A 329 6.49 -7.83 12.52
CA LEU A 329 6.01 -8.56 13.69
C LEU A 329 7.01 -9.63 14.07
N ARG A 330 7.93 -9.29 14.99
CA ARG A 330 8.33 -10.08 16.18
C ARG A 330 9.64 -9.51 16.77
N ARG A 331 9.77 -9.62 18.10
CA ARG A 331 11.08 -9.72 18.78
C ARG A 331 11.22 -11.17 19.21
N LEU A 332 12.24 -11.84 18.70
CA LEU A 332 12.76 -13.11 19.21
C LEU A 332 14.28 -12.98 19.40
N PRO A 333 14.95 -13.90 20.13
CA PRO A 333 16.27 -13.64 20.66
C PRO A 333 17.28 -13.35 19.55
N ARG A 334 17.98 -12.24 19.77
CA ARG A 334 19.16 -11.63 19.13
C ARG A 334 19.27 -11.54 17.59
N HIS A 335 18.59 -12.34 16.77
CA HIS A 335 18.81 -12.30 15.31
C HIS A 335 17.60 -12.67 14.43
N LEU A 336 16.34 -12.58 14.89
CA LEU A 336 15.18 -12.99 14.08
C LEU A 336 14.12 -11.89 13.99
N ASN A 337 13.70 -11.54 12.77
CA ASN A 337 12.70 -10.49 12.49
C ASN A 337 11.26 -10.99 12.67
N CYS A 338 10.84 -12.02 11.92
CA CYS A 338 9.45 -12.49 11.93
C CYS A 338 9.38 -14.02 11.92
N MET A 339 8.29 -14.57 12.46
CA MET A 339 7.97 -15.99 12.30
C MET A 339 6.58 -16.17 11.70
N ILE A 340 6.56 -16.84 10.57
CA ILE A 340 5.43 -16.98 9.67
C ILE A 340 5.02 -18.44 9.71
N TYR A 341 3.85 -18.71 10.31
CA TYR A 341 3.32 -20.06 10.43
C TYR A 341 2.19 -20.29 9.44
N ALA A 342 2.34 -21.30 8.57
CA ALA A 342 1.23 -21.83 7.79
C ALA A 342 0.42 -22.81 8.64
N ARG A 343 -0.91 -22.67 8.62
CA ARG A 343 -1.86 -23.52 9.36
C ARG A 343 -2.49 -24.58 8.47
N ARG A 344 -3.14 -25.57 9.09
CA ARG A 344 -3.89 -26.58 8.34
C ARG A 344 -5.04 -25.90 7.58
N PRO A 345 -5.08 -25.95 6.24
CA PRO A 345 -6.18 -25.38 5.47
C PRO A 345 -7.33 -26.40 5.39
N MET A 346 -8.42 -26.05 4.69
CA MET A 346 -9.46 -27.02 4.38
C MET A 346 -8.99 -28.04 3.34
N ALA A 347 -9.72 -29.15 3.20
CA ALA A 347 -9.47 -30.15 2.17
C ALA A 347 -9.34 -29.50 0.77
N GLN A 348 -8.40 -29.99 -0.03
CA GLN A 348 -8.07 -29.52 -1.39
C GLN A 348 -7.50 -28.08 -1.49
N GLN A 349 -7.43 -27.32 -0.39
CA GLN A 349 -6.79 -26.01 -0.40
C GLN A 349 -5.27 -26.12 -0.35
N LYS A 350 -4.62 -25.10 -0.91
CA LYS A 350 -3.17 -24.91 -0.85
C LYS A 350 -2.87 -23.70 0.03
N ASN A 351 -1.82 -23.79 0.83
CA ASN A 351 -1.31 -22.65 1.57
C ASN A 351 -0.43 -21.79 0.66
N VAL A 352 -0.56 -20.48 0.79
CA VAL A 352 0.26 -19.51 0.06
C VAL A 352 0.66 -18.40 1.03
N VAL A 353 1.96 -18.22 1.25
CA VAL A 353 2.48 -17.24 2.22
C VAL A 353 2.25 -15.80 1.74
N THR A 354 2.39 -15.53 0.44
CA THR A 354 2.23 -14.18 -0.12
C THR A 354 1.34 -14.13 -1.37
N ALA A 355 0.64 -13.01 -1.55
CA ALA A 355 -0.14 -12.75 -2.76
C ALA A 355 0.00 -11.25 -3.13
N GLN A 356 1.17 -10.88 -3.64
CA GLN A 356 1.52 -9.47 -3.82
C GLN A 356 0.83 -8.86 -5.06
N GLY A 357 0.25 -7.66 -4.89
CA GLY A 357 -0.66 -7.02 -5.85
C GLY A 357 -0.11 -5.80 -6.59
N ARG A 358 1.18 -5.73 -6.91
CA ARG A 358 1.73 -4.62 -7.73
C ARG A 358 1.20 -4.72 -9.16
N SER A 359 0.56 -3.66 -9.64
CA SER A 359 -0.13 -3.62 -10.94
C SER A 359 0.55 -2.74 -11.99
N ASP A 360 1.61 -2.04 -11.62
CA ASP A 360 2.41 -1.21 -12.53
C ASP A 360 3.90 -1.33 -12.19
N PRO A 361 4.79 -1.44 -13.20
CA PRO A 361 6.23 -1.62 -12.97
C PRO A 361 6.88 -0.41 -12.31
N ASN A 362 6.31 0.78 -12.46
CA ASN A 362 6.82 2.04 -11.90
C ASN A 362 6.43 2.25 -10.44
N GLN A 363 5.57 1.39 -9.87
CA GLN A 363 5.31 1.39 -8.44
C GLN A 363 6.54 0.91 -7.67
N ASN A 364 6.87 1.61 -6.59
CA ASN A 364 7.96 1.25 -5.67
C ASN A 364 7.52 0.26 -4.58
N THR A 365 6.52 -0.59 -4.84
CA THR A 365 5.90 -1.50 -3.86
C THR A 365 6.35 -2.96 -4.00
N GLY A 366 6.16 -3.78 -2.97
CA GLY A 366 6.54 -5.19 -2.96
C GLY A 366 6.48 -5.78 -1.54
N ILE A 367 6.77 -7.07 -1.42
CA ILE A 367 6.94 -7.76 -0.13
C ILE A 367 8.40 -8.20 -0.02
N SER A 368 9.07 -7.84 1.08
CA SER A 368 10.42 -8.33 1.41
C SER A 368 10.35 -9.06 2.75
N ILE A 369 10.66 -10.36 2.74
CA ILE A 369 10.75 -11.20 3.94
C ILE A 369 12.23 -11.45 4.18
N HIS A 370 12.77 -10.79 5.21
CA HIS A 370 14.19 -10.76 5.48
C HIS A 370 14.48 -11.23 6.90
N ASN A 371 15.46 -12.13 7.06
CA ASN A 371 15.92 -12.65 8.34
C ASN A 371 14.78 -13.21 9.21
N SER A 372 13.93 -14.03 8.57
CA SER A 372 12.68 -14.55 9.14
C SER A 372 12.65 -16.08 9.12
N ARG A 373 11.56 -16.69 9.60
CA ARG A 373 11.31 -18.13 9.47
C ARG A 373 9.92 -18.41 8.93
N VAL A 374 9.82 -19.28 7.93
CA VAL A 374 8.56 -19.84 7.39
C VAL A 374 8.45 -21.28 7.87
N MET A 375 7.40 -21.58 8.63
CA MET A 375 7.26 -22.85 9.35
C MET A 375 5.81 -23.36 9.32
N ALA A 376 5.63 -24.64 9.62
CA ALA A 376 4.31 -25.22 9.86
C ALA A 376 3.89 -25.03 11.32
N SER A 377 2.63 -24.68 11.57
CA SER A 377 2.05 -24.75 12.92
C SER A 377 1.78 -26.21 13.33
N SER A 378 1.51 -26.41 14.62
CA SER A 378 1.34 -27.74 15.22
C SER A 378 0.22 -28.57 14.58
N ASP A 379 -0.82 -27.96 14.04
CA ASP A 379 -1.94 -28.61 13.34
C ASP A 379 -1.62 -29.00 11.90
N LEU A 380 -0.65 -28.35 11.26
CA LEU A 380 -0.22 -28.66 9.89
C LEU A 380 0.91 -29.70 9.85
N ARG A 381 1.82 -29.67 10.84
CA ARG A 381 2.99 -30.56 10.91
C ARG A 381 2.67 -32.05 10.68
N PRO A 382 1.61 -32.65 11.28
CA PRO A 382 1.32 -34.07 11.10
C PRO A 382 0.77 -34.43 9.71
N VAL A 383 0.34 -33.43 8.93
CA VAL A 383 -0.39 -33.61 7.66
C VAL A 383 0.28 -32.87 6.50
N LEU A 384 1.59 -32.60 6.60
CA LEU A 384 2.35 -31.87 5.56
C LEU A 384 2.24 -32.50 4.17
N ARG A 385 2.21 -33.84 4.09
CA ARG A 385 2.07 -34.57 2.83
C ARG A 385 0.71 -34.36 2.17
N SER A 386 -0.31 -33.99 2.94
CA SER A 386 -1.68 -33.79 2.46
C SER A 386 -1.93 -32.37 1.95
N PHE A 387 -1.08 -31.40 2.30
CA PHE A 387 -1.31 -29.98 1.99
C PHE A 387 -0.04 -29.30 1.49
N LYS A 388 -0.10 -28.82 0.25
CA LYS A 388 1.01 -28.04 -0.33
C LYS A 388 1.05 -26.62 0.23
N THR A 389 2.26 -26.12 0.48
CA THR A 389 2.51 -24.72 0.88
C THR A 389 3.50 -24.06 -0.07
N PHE A 390 3.16 -22.88 -0.57
CA PHE A 390 3.99 -22.09 -1.48
C PHE A 390 4.38 -20.75 -0.87
N LEU A 391 5.53 -20.21 -1.28
CA LEU A 391 6.04 -18.90 -0.89
C LEU A 391 5.16 -17.74 -1.38
N GLY A 392 4.57 -17.88 -2.58
CA GLY A 392 3.71 -16.84 -3.12
C GLY A 392 2.98 -17.21 -4.40
N ARG A 393 2.04 -16.33 -4.80
CA ARG A 393 1.38 -16.33 -6.12
C ARG A 393 1.09 -14.91 -6.63
N PRO A 394 1.12 -14.65 -7.94
CA PRO A 394 1.06 -13.29 -8.48
C PRO A 394 -0.36 -12.77 -8.61
N TRP A 395 -0.88 -12.08 -7.59
CA TRP A 395 -2.23 -11.50 -7.66
C TRP A 395 -2.38 -10.43 -8.75
N LYS A 396 -1.28 -9.76 -9.14
CA LYS A 396 -1.25 -8.76 -10.22
C LYS A 396 -0.03 -8.95 -11.09
N GLU A 397 -0.10 -8.42 -12.31
CA GLU A 397 0.85 -8.62 -13.41
C GLU A 397 2.32 -8.35 -13.04
N TYR A 398 2.58 -7.36 -12.19
CA TYR A 398 3.93 -6.97 -11.80
C TYR A 398 4.28 -7.42 -10.38
N SER A 399 3.66 -8.50 -9.89
CA SER A 399 3.85 -9.01 -8.52
C SER A 399 5.33 -9.07 -8.14
N ARG A 400 5.67 -8.56 -6.95
CA ARG A 400 7.06 -8.48 -6.48
C ARG A 400 7.21 -8.97 -5.06
N THR A 401 7.94 -10.06 -4.87
CA THR A 401 8.17 -10.66 -3.55
C THR A 401 9.57 -11.25 -3.46
N VAL A 402 10.25 -11.02 -2.34
CA VAL A 402 11.56 -11.63 -2.09
C VAL A 402 11.65 -12.27 -0.70
N PHE A 403 12.40 -13.36 -0.63
CA PHE A 403 12.80 -14.02 0.62
C PHE A 403 14.33 -13.97 0.71
N LEU A 404 14.85 -13.28 1.72
CA LEU A 404 16.27 -13.03 1.92
C LEU A 404 16.70 -13.59 3.28
N GLN A 405 17.78 -14.38 3.32
CA GLN A 405 18.35 -14.93 4.56
C GLN A 405 17.28 -15.51 5.49
N THR A 406 16.32 -16.22 4.92
CA THR A 406 15.12 -16.69 5.64
C THR A 406 15.16 -18.20 5.77
N TYR A 407 14.82 -18.71 6.95
CA TYR A 407 14.68 -20.15 7.19
C TYR A 407 13.39 -20.66 6.52
N LEU A 408 13.52 -21.64 5.63
CA LEU A 408 12.42 -22.32 4.95
C LEU A 408 12.32 -23.76 5.45
N ASP A 409 11.31 -24.03 6.28
CA ASP A 409 11.01 -25.36 6.80
C ASP A 409 10.46 -26.30 5.69
N SER A 410 10.39 -27.58 5.98
CA SER A 410 10.06 -28.67 5.03
C SER A 410 8.67 -28.58 4.38
N LEU A 411 7.79 -27.69 4.88
CA LEU A 411 6.45 -27.49 4.31
C LEU A 411 6.45 -26.84 2.93
N VAL A 412 7.50 -26.10 2.57
CA VAL A 412 7.54 -25.35 1.31
C VAL A 412 7.74 -26.33 0.16
N ASP A 413 6.78 -26.36 -0.77
CA ASP A 413 6.82 -27.23 -1.96
C ASP A 413 8.09 -26.92 -2.79
N PRO A 414 8.78 -27.92 -3.35
CA PRO A 414 10.00 -27.72 -4.14
C PRO A 414 9.86 -26.71 -5.28
N ALA A 415 8.67 -26.62 -5.90
CA ALA A 415 8.37 -25.61 -6.92
C ALA A 415 8.49 -24.17 -6.38
N GLY A 416 8.27 -23.99 -5.07
CA GLY A 416 8.41 -22.74 -4.32
C GLY A 416 7.27 -21.76 -4.53
N TRP A 417 6.83 -21.57 -5.77
CA TRP A 417 5.84 -20.56 -6.17
C TRP A 417 4.68 -21.20 -6.92
N LEU A 418 3.49 -20.60 -6.81
CA LEU A 418 2.25 -21.11 -7.42
C LEU A 418 1.70 -20.10 -8.44
N GLU A 419 1.24 -20.58 -9.59
CA GLU A 419 0.59 -19.76 -10.59
C GLU A 419 -0.67 -19.08 -10.02
N TRP A 420 -1.02 -17.92 -10.58
CA TRP A 420 -2.33 -17.32 -10.29
C TRP A 420 -3.42 -17.91 -11.19
N ASP A 421 -3.19 -17.83 -12.51
CA ASP A 421 -4.11 -18.32 -13.54
C ASP A 421 -3.33 -18.51 -14.85
N GLY A 422 -3.10 -19.78 -15.24
CA GLY A 422 -2.27 -20.14 -16.39
C GLY A 422 -0.93 -19.40 -16.44
N ASN A 423 -0.65 -18.76 -17.57
CA ASN A 423 0.60 -18.02 -17.81
C ASN A 423 0.56 -16.54 -17.38
N PHE A 424 -0.48 -16.10 -16.68
CA PHE A 424 -0.61 -14.72 -16.23
C PHE A 424 0.57 -14.30 -15.33
N ALA A 425 1.14 -13.13 -15.60
CA ALA A 425 2.23 -12.49 -14.85
C ALA A 425 3.60 -13.21 -14.84
N LEU A 426 3.70 -14.45 -15.33
CA LEU A 426 4.92 -15.28 -15.18
C LEU A 426 6.17 -14.66 -15.83
N ASN A 427 5.97 -13.80 -16.84
CA ASN A 427 7.05 -13.09 -17.55
C ASN A 427 7.40 -11.72 -16.96
N THR A 428 6.51 -11.12 -16.17
CA THR A 428 6.58 -9.71 -15.72
C THR A 428 6.76 -9.57 -14.21
N LEU A 429 6.42 -10.61 -13.43
CA LEU A 429 6.64 -10.66 -11.99
C LEU A 429 8.13 -10.64 -11.63
N TYR A 430 8.44 -10.33 -10.38
CA TYR A 430 9.77 -10.45 -9.80
C TYR A 430 9.68 -11.26 -8.50
N TYR A 431 10.05 -12.54 -8.56
CA TYR A 431 10.17 -13.42 -7.40
C TYR A 431 11.62 -13.81 -7.19
N GLY A 432 12.15 -13.49 -6.00
CA GLY A 432 13.56 -13.61 -5.68
C GLY A 432 13.82 -14.36 -4.39
N GLU A 433 14.82 -15.23 -4.40
CA GLU A 433 15.34 -15.91 -3.21
C GLU A 433 16.84 -15.61 -3.08
N TYR A 434 17.28 -15.17 -1.89
CA TYR A 434 18.69 -14.83 -1.61
C TYR A 434 19.16 -15.49 -0.32
N ARG A 435 20.14 -16.39 -0.40
CA ARG A 435 20.80 -17.04 0.76
C ARG A 435 19.81 -17.57 1.81
N ASN A 436 18.67 -18.11 1.38
CA ASN A 436 17.75 -18.81 2.26
C ASN A 436 18.39 -20.10 2.76
N PHE A 437 17.95 -20.59 3.91
CA PHE A 437 18.51 -21.79 4.54
C PHE A 437 17.40 -22.66 5.14
N GLY A 438 17.74 -23.90 5.51
CA GLY A 438 16.76 -24.89 5.97
C GLY A 438 16.40 -25.92 4.91
N PRO A 439 15.59 -26.93 5.28
CA PRO A 439 15.36 -28.12 4.46
C PRO A 439 14.71 -27.84 3.11
N ALA A 440 13.92 -26.77 2.97
CA ALA A 440 13.25 -26.41 1.71
C ALA A 440 13.92 -25.23 0.97
N ALA A 441 15.14 -24.85 1.35
CA ALA A 441 15.85 -23.73 0.75
C ALA A 441 16.49 -24.04 -0.61
N SER A 442 16.64 -25.32 -0.98
CA SER A 442 17.16 -25.70 -2.30
C SER A 442 16.30 -25.12 -3.42
N THR A 443 16.95 -24.46 -4.38
CA THR A 443 16.30 -23.83 -5.52
C THR A 443 16.29 -24.72 -6.78
N GLY A 444 16.90 -25.90 -6.74
CA GLY A 444 17.02 -26.79 -7.90
C GLY A 444 15.68 -27.20 -8.51
N GLY A 445 14.67 -27.44 -7.66
CA GLY A 445 13.31 -27.84 -8.05
C GLY A 445 12.33 -26.68 -8.30
N ARG A 446 12.80 -25.42 -8.27
CA ARG A 446 11.93 -24.25 -8.41
C ARG A 446 11.40 -24.11 -9.83
N VAL A 447 10.26 -23.43 -9.94
CA VAL A 447 9.63 -23.03 -11.22
C VAL A 447 10.63 -22.34 -12.16
N LYS A 448 10.42 -22.50 -13.47
CA LYS A 448 11.29 -21.94 -14.53
C LYS A 448 10.74 -20.66 -15.17
N TRP A 449 9.88 -19.93 -14.45
CA TRP A 449 9.27 -18.70 -14.96
C TRP A 449 10.34 -17.62 -15.19
N ARG A 450 10.22 -16.84 -16.27
CA ARG A 450 11.12 -15.72 -16.55
C ARG A 450 11.17 -14.68 -15.43
N GLY A 451 10.08 -14.51 -14.69
CA GLY A 451 9.99 -13.60 -13.54
C GLY A 451 10.65 -14.14 -12.25
N TYR A 452 10.91 -15.46 -12.15
CA TYR A 452 11.59 -16.06 -11.02
C TYR A 452 13.12 -15.97 -11.19
N ARG A 453 13.85 -15.72 -10.11
CA ARG A 453 15.32 -15.76 -10.10
C ARG A 453 15.90 -16.12 -8.74
N VAL A 454 16.99 -16.88 -8.76
CA VAL A 454 17.89 -17.03 -7.61
C VAL A 454 18.81 -15.81 -7.61
N ILE A 455 18.72 -14.98 -6.56
CA ILE A 455 19.56 -13.79 -6.46
C ILE A 455 20.94 -14.23 -5.95
N THR A 456 21.98 -13.90 -6.69
CA THR A 456 23.38 -14.18 -6.32
C THR A 456 24.14 -12.92 -5.92
N SER A 457 23.76 -11.77 -6.49
CA SER A 457 24.37 -10.47 -6.20
C SER A 457 23.86 -9.87 -4.88
N SER A 458 24.77 -9.56 -3.96
CA SER A 458 24.45 -8.79 -2.75
C SER A 458 23.94 -7.39 -3.08
N THR A 459 24.39 -6.77 -4.17
CA THR A 459 23.92 -5.46 -4.64
C THR A 459 22.45 -5.50 -5.06
N GLU A 460 22.03 -6.56 -5.75
CA GLU A 460 20.61 -6.77 -6.10
C GLU A 460 19.76 -7.03 -4.85
N ALA A 461 20.19 -7.95 -3.99
CA ALA A 461 19.48 -8.27 -2.74
C ALA A 461 19.36 -7.05 -1.81
N SER A 462 20.40 -6.21 -1.75
CA SER A 462 20.43 -5.00 -0.92
C SER A 462 19.31 -4.01 -1.26
N ARG A 463 18.78 -4.02 -2.49
CA ARG A 463 17.64 -3.16 -2.89
C ARG A 463 16.35 -3.45 -2.11
N PHE A 464 16.26 -4.63 -1.51
CA PHE A 464 15.10 -5.11 -0.75
C PHE A 464 15.30 -5.07 0.77
N THR A 465 16.42 -4.51 1.23
CA THR A 465 16.69 -4.26 2.66
C THR A 465 15.94 -3.04 3.18
N VAL A 466 15.85 -2.91 4.49
CA VAL A 466 15.16 -1.81 5.17
C VAL A 466 15.65 -0.43 4.71
N ALA A 467 16.97 -0.24 4.54
CA ALA A 467 17.53 1.05 4.13
C ALA A 467 17.07 1.47 2.73
N ASN A 468 17.08 0.55 1.77
CA ASN A 468 16.84 0.87 0.36
C ASN A 468 15.38 0.72 -0.06
N PHE A 469 14.65 -0.22 0.54
CA PHE A 469 13.29 -0.54 0.10
C PHE A 469 12.24 0.40 0.70
N ILE A 470 12.48 0.89 1.92
CA ILE A 470 11.51 1.71 2.69
C ILE A 470 12.14 2.97 3.29
N ALA A 471 13.34 3.36 2.82
CA ALA A 471 14.12 4.47 3.37
C ALA A 471 14.26 4.39 4.91
N GLY A 472 14.37 3.18 5.48
CA GLY A 472 14.14 2.95 6.91
C GLY A 472 15.03 3.75 7.85
N ARG A 473 16.24 4.13 7.43
CA ARG A 473 17.15 4.97 8.22
C ARG A 473 16.58 6.36 8.52
N SER A 474 15.71 6.89 7.66
CA SER A 474 15.15 8.23 7.81
C SER A 474 14.03 8.31 8.84
N TRP A 475 13.48 7.17 9.32
CA TRP A 475 12.32 7.18 10.21
C TRP A 475 12.24 6.05 11.24
N LEU A 476 12.86 4.88 11.04
CA LEU A 476 12.81 3.79 12.01
C LEU A 476 13.50 4.07 13.33
N PRO A 477 14.66 4.77 13.40
CA PRO A 477 15.24 5.11 14.69
C PRO A 477 14.21 5.88 15.54
N ALA A 478 13.44 6.76 14.91
CA ALA A 478 12.34 7.52 15.49
C ALA A 478 11.14 6.71 16.00
N THR A 479 11.23 5.39 16.01
CA THR A 479 10.23 4.48 16.60
C THR A 479 10.76 3.78 17.85
N GLY A 480 12.07 3.84 18.10
CA GLY A 480 12.74 3.06 19.15
C GLY A 480 12.74 1.55 18.90
N VAL A 481 12.16 1.10 17.78
CA VAL A 481 12.14 -0.31 17.40
C VAL A 481 13.54 -0.69 16.88
N PRO A 482 14.17 -1.73 17.44
CA PRO A 482 15.42 -2.25 16.90
C PRO A 482 15.23 -2.73 15.46
N PHE A 483 16.15 -2.38 14.56
CA PHE A 483 16.10 -2.80 13.17
C PHE A 483 17.50 -3.00 12.58
N TYR A 484 17.58 -3.86 11.58
CA TYR A 484 18.77 -4.01 10.73
C TYR A 484 18.53 -3.29 9.41
N SER A 485 19.46 -2.42 9.02
CA SER A 485 19.27 -1.57 7.84
C SER A 485 19.65 -2.25 6.52
N GLY A 486 20.59 -3.21 6.55
CA GLY A 486 21.15 -3.92 5.39
C GLY A 486 21.09 -5.45 5.55
N LEU A 487 21.79 -6.17 4.66
CA LEU A 487 21.91 -7.63 4.64
C LEU A 487 22.68 -8.22 5.83
#